data_AF-A0A353ZQE8-F1
#
_entry.id   AF-A0A353ZQE8-F1
#
_cell.length_a   1.000
_cell.length_b   1.000
_cell.length_c   1.000
_cell.angle_alpha   90.00
_cell.angle_beta   90.00
_cell.angle_gamma   90.00
#
_symmetry.space_group_name_H-M   'P 1'
#
loop_
_entity.id
_entity.type
_entity.pdbx_description
1 polymer ?
#
loop_
_entity_poly.entity_id
_entity_poly.type
_entity_poly.pdbx_seq_one_letter_code
_entity_poly.pdbx_strand_id
1 'polypeptide(L)'
;DRHEAVVFADIILRGTEARPAQFGCFGLHEWAMVYRQDKFDLRHEYLQLRLGPAGTDKVVEDNRIRCSHFDAFRFYTPDAIALNELAPSRENQRHMEQPGCLHANMDL
;
A
#
# COMPACT_ATOMS: atom_id res chain seq x y z
N ASP A 1 17.07 11.45 13.97
CA ASP A 1 18.46 10.94 14.15
C ASP A 1 18.54 9.47 13.70
N ARG A 2 19.71 8.93 13.35
CA ARG A 2 19.88 7.51 12.96
C ARG A 2 19.43 6.55 14.06
N HIS A 3 19.64 6.92 15.33
CA HIS A 3 19.19 6.12 16.47
C HIS A 3 17.66 5.94 16.48
N GLU A 4 16.90 7.01 16.29
CA GLU A 4 15.43 6.97 16.26
C GLU A 4 14.90 6.09 15.12
N ALA A 5 15.56 6.11 13.96
CA ALA A 5 15.18 5.29 12.82
C ALA A 5 15.35 3.79 13.12
N VAL A 6 16.45 3.41 13.77
CA VAL A 6 16.70 2.01 14.17
C VAL A 6 15.69 1.56 15.22
N VAL A 7 15.39 2.39 16.21
CA VAL A 7 14.36 2.09 17.23
C VAL A 7 12.99 1.91 16.58
N PHE A 8 12.63 2.76 15.62
CA PHE A 8 11.36 2.65 14.91
C PHE A 8 11.27 1.37 14.07
N ALA A 9 12.36 1.01 13.38
CA ALA A 9 12.44 -0.23 12.62
C ALA A 9 12.28 -1.46 13.53
N ASP A 10 13.00 -1.54 14.65
CA ASP A 10 12.88 -2.67 15.61
C ASP A 10 11.44 -2.85 16.10
N ILE A 11 10.73 -1.76 16.39
CA ILE A 11 9.31 -1.79 16.81
C ILE A 11 8.42 -2.39 15.71
N ILE A 12 8.60 -1.96 14.45
CA ILE A 12 7.81 -2.48 13.33
C ILE A 12 8.12 -3.96 13.11
N LEU A 13 9.40 -4.33 13.04
CA LEU A 13 9.81 -5.70 12.73
C LEU A 13 9.31 -6.70 13.77
N ARG A 14 9.50 -6.41 15.08
CA ARG A 14 8.96 -7.25 16.16
C ARG A 14 7.45 -7.35 16.12
N GLY A 15 6.77 -6.23 15.86
CA GLY A 15 5.30 -6.19 15.78
C GLY A 15 4.76 -7.03 14.61
N THR A 16 5.45 -6.98 13.46
CA THR A 16 5.14 -7.77 12.27
C THR A 16 5.38 -9.25 12.51
N GLU A 17 6.53 -9.64 13.06
CA GLU A 17 6.87 -11.04 13.38
C GLU A 17 5.87 -11.70 14.34
N ALA A 18 5.38 -10.94 15.34
CA ALA A 18 4.50 -11.46 16.38
C ALA A 18 3.03 -11.64 15.98
N ARG A 19 2.61 -11.19 14.78
CA ARG A 19 1.20 -11.22 14.34
C ARG A 19 0.91 -12.42 13.41
N PRO A 20 -0.30 -12.97 13.43
CA PRO A 20 -0.75 -13.89 12.38
C PRO A 20 -0.73 -13.20 11.01
N ALA A 21 -0.23 -13.90 9.99
CA ALA A 21 -0.18 -13.35 8.63
C ALA A 21 -1.57 -13.11 8.03
N GLN A 22 -1.70 -11.98 7.33
CA GLN A 22 -2.91 -11.57 6.61
C GLN A 22 -2.60 -11.49 5.11
N PHE A 23 -3.25 -12.33 4.31
CA PHE A 23 -2.99 -12.47 2.87
C PHE A 23 -4.03 -11.80 1.97
N GLY A 24 -4.89 -10.94 2.54
CA GLY A 24 -6.03 -10.35 1.84
C GLY A 24 -5.73 -9.10 1.00
N CYS A 25 -4.48 -8.65 0.94
CA CYS A 25 -4.15 -7.42 0.20
C CYS A 25 -4.07 -7.63 -1.33
N PHE A 26 -3.66 -8.83 -1.77
CA PHE A 26 -3.53 -9.22 -3.19
C PHE A 26 -2.78 -8.23 -4.09
N GLY A 27 -1.87 -7.43 -3.54
CA GLY A 27 -1.15 -6.39 -4.30
C GLY A 27 -2.03 -5.24 -4.82
N LEU A 28 -3.30 -5.16 -4.38
CA LEU A 28 -4.25 -4.16 -4.89
C LEU A 28 -3.86 -2.70 -4.56
N HIS A 29 -2.87 -2.50 -3.68
CA HIS A 29 -2.31 -1.17 -3.45
C HIS A 29 -1.63 -0.58 -4.68
N GLU A 30 -1.04 -1.38 -5.56
CA GLU A 30 -0.42 -0.87 -6.79
C GLU A 30 -1.48 -0.33 -7.76
N TRP A 31 -2.64 -1.00 -7.83
CA TRP A 31 -3.79 -0.54 -8.62
C TRP A 31 -4.36 0.77 -8.07
N ALA A 32 -4.43 0.91 -6.75
CA ALA A 32 -4.86 2.14 -6.08
C ALA A 32 -3.91 3.33 -6.31
N MET A 33 -2.61 3.09 -6.53
CA MET A 33 -1.63 4.14 -6.88
C MET A 33 -1.85 4.74 -8.27
N VAL A 34 -2.55 4.02 -9.17
CA VAL A 34 -2.84 4.45 -10.55
C VAL A 34 -4.33 4.58 -10.84
N TYR A 35 -5.17 4.57 -9.80
CA TYR A 35 -6.62 4.72 -9.96
C TYR A 35 -7.00 6.12 -10.45
N ARG A 36 -7.78 6.20 -11.54
CA ARG A 36 -8.18 7.45 -12.20
C ARG A 36 -6.99 8.36 -12.54
N GLN A 37 -5.91 7.73 -12.99
CA GLN A 37 -4.67 8.42 -13.31
C GLN A 37 -4.79 9.37 -14.50
N ASP A 38 -5.84 9.28 -15.32
CA ASP A 38 -6.11 10.22 -16.42
C ASP A 38 -6.27 11.68 -15.92
N LYS A 39 -6.52 11.86 -14.63
CA LYS A 39 -6.59 13.15 -13.94
C LYS A 39 -5.24 13.72 -13.50
N PHE A 40 -4.16 12.95 -13.58
CA PHE A 40 -2.85 13.28 -13.01
C PHE A 40 -1.70 12.90 -13.95
N ASP A 41 -0.55 13.56 -13.80
CA ASP A 41 0.65 13.15 -14.55
C ASP A 41 1.20 11.84 -13.99
N LEU A 42 1.38 10.86 -14.88
CA LEU A 42 1.95 9.57 -14.52
C LEU A 42 3.47 9.65 -14.39
N ARG A 43 3.98 9.08 -13.30
CA ARG A 43 5.39 8.65 -13.28
C ARG A 43 5.56 7.59 -14.36
N HIS A 44 6.46 7.85 -15.29
CA HIS A 44 6.73 7.01 -16.47
C HIS A 44 5.60 7.00 -17.52
N GLU A 45 5.08 8.17 -17.89
CA GLU A 45 4.06 8.36 -18.94
C GLU A 45 4.33 7.66 -20.28
N TYR A 46 5.60 7.38 -20.59
CA TYR A 46 6.01 6.65 -21.79
C TYR A 46 5.63 5.16 -21.77
N LEU A 47 5.28 4.62 -20.60
CA LEU A 47 4.78 3.26 -20.43
C LEU A 47 3.26 3.27 -20.41
N GLN A 48 2.65 2.48 -21.29
CA GLN A 48 1.21 2.32 -21.34
C GLN A 48 0.76 1.20 -20.38
N LEU A 49 -0.33 1.43 -19.66
CA LEU A 49 -0.92 0.38 -18.83
C LEU A 49 -1.49 -0.74 -19.69
N ARG A 50 -1.26 -1.99 -19.28
CA ARG A 50 -1.70 -3.19 -19.99
C ARG A 50 -3.22 -3.25 -20.20
N LEU A 51 -4.00 -2.78 -19.23
CA LEU A 51 -5.48 -2.74 -19.31
C LEU A 51 -6.03 -1.36 -19.71
N GLY A 52 -5.15 -0.40 -19.96
CA GLY A 52 -5.52 1.02 -20.08
C GLY A 52 -6.13 1.60 -18.80
N PRO A 53 -6.49 2.90 -18.80
CA PRO A 53 -7.06 3.57 -17.63
C PRO A 53 -8.37 2.93 -17.17
N ALA A 54 -9.35 2.76 -18.07
CA ALA A 54 -10.67 2.23 -17.73
C ALA A 54 -10.64 0.80 -17.17
N GLY A 55 -9.79 -0.08 -17.73
CA GLY A 55 -9.63 -1.44 -17.21
C GLY A 55 -8.95 -1.46 -15.84
N THR A 56 -8.02 -0.53 -15.60
CA THR A 56 -7.34 -0.37 -14.31
C THR A 56 -8.32 0.12 -13.24
N ASP A 57 -9.14 1.11 -13.57
CA ASP A 57 -10.17 1.64 -12.69
C ASP A 57 -11.17 0.56 -12.29
N LYS A 58 -11.60 -0.26 -13.25
CA LYS A 58 -12.49 -1.37 -12.99
C LYS A 58 -11.93 -2.38 -11.98
N VAL A 59 -10.62 -2.66 -12.00
CA VAL A 59 -10.01 -3.55 -10.99
C VAL A 59 -10.10 -2.94 -9.59
N VAL A 60 -9.93 -1.63 -9.45
CA VAL A 60 -10.08 -0.95 -8.15
C VAL A 60 -11.54 -0.98 -7.69
N GLU A 61 -12.48 -0.67 -8.60
CA GLU A 61 -13.91 -0.58 -8.29
C GLU A 61 -14.55 -1.95 -7.97
N ASP A 62 -14.11 -3.03 -8.62
CA ASP A 62 -14.67 -4.37 -8.44
C ASP A 62 -14.09 -5.13 -7.22
N ASN A 63 -13.06 -4.58 -6.55
CA ASN A 63 -12.34 -5.28 -5.48
C ASN A 63 -12.34 -4.51 -4.15
N ARG A 64 -12.10 -5.24 -3.06
CA ARG A 64 -11.98 -4.67 -1.70
C ARG A 64 -10.51 -4.41 -1.38
N ILE A 65 -10.12 -3.15 -1.32
CA ILE A 65 -8.74 -2.76 -1.00
C ILE A 65 -8.56 -2.75 0.52
N ARG A 66 -7.57 -3.50 1.02
CA ARG A 66 -7.31 -3.70 2.46
C ARG A 66 -5.81 -3.61 2.80
N CYS A 67 -5.12 -2.67 2.18
CA CYS A 67 -3.69 -2.48 2.43
C CYS A 67 -3.48 -1.94 3.85
N SER A 68 -2.65 -2.63 4.63
CA SER A 68 -2.22 -2.17 5.96
C SER A 68 -0.82 -1.56 5.97
N HIS A 69 -0.10 -1.64 4.84
CA HIS A 69 1.27 -1.18 4.69
C HIS A 69 1.29 0.32 4.37
N PHE A 70 1.79 1.13 5.31
CA PHE A 70 1.72 2.59 5.20
C PHE A 70 2.55 3.12 4.02
N ASP A 71 3.73 2.53 3.78
CA ASP A 71 4.63 3.02 2.74
C ASP A 71 4.11 2.73 1.32
N ALA A 72 3.17 1.79 1.14
CA ALA A 72 2.37 1.68 -0.08
C ALA A 72 1.19 2.66 -0.06
N PHE A 73 0.44 2.71 1.05
CA PHE A 73 -0.78 3.53 1.15
C PHE A 73 -0.53 5.02 0.86
N ARG A 74 0.61 5.57 1.29
CA ARG A 74 0.95 7.00 1.07
C ARG A 74 1.16 7.41 -0.39
N PHE A 75 1.15 6.45 -1.33
CA PHE A 75 1.24 6.70 -2.78
C PHE A 75 -0.09 6.54 -3.51
N TYR A 76 -1.20 6.27 -2.80
CA TYR A 76 -2.52 6.17 -3.42
C TYR A 76 -2.88 7.48 -4.14
N THR A 77 -3.65 7.38 -5.22
CA THR A 77 -4.28 8.57 -5.77
C THR A 77 -5.30 9.13 -4.76
N PRO A 78 -5.58 10.45 -4.76
CA PRO A 78 -6.55 11.02 -3.83
C PRO A 78 -7.91 10.33 -3.85
N ASP A 79 -8.37 9.92 -5.04
CA ASP A 79 -9.64 9.22 -5.23
C ASP A 79 -9.65 7.79 -4.67
N ALA A 80 -8.47 7.15 -4.49
CA ALA A 80 -8.36 5.78 -3.99
C ALA A 80 -8.24 5.68 -2.46
N ILE A 81 -7.89 6.77 -1.77
CA ILE A 81 -7.66 6.76 -0.31
C ILE A 81 -8.87 6.21 0.46
N ALA A 82 -10.07 6.70 0.12
CA ALA A 82 -11.31 6.32 0.79
C ALA A 82 -11.80 4.89 0.41
N LEU A 83 -11.22 4.27 -0.60
CA LEU A 83 -11.57 2.91 -1.03
C LEU A 83 -10.82 1.83 -0.23
N ASN A 84 -9.75 2.22 0.48
CA ASN A 84 -9.07 1.32 1.39
C ASN A 84 -9.90 1.16 2.67
N GLU A 85 -10.17 -0.08 3.08
CA GLU A 85 -10.92 -0.33 4.32
C GLU A 85 -10.15 0.06 5.58
N LEU A 86 -8.83 0.17 5.46
CA LEU A 86 -7.93 0.60 6.52
C LEU A 86 -7.47 2.04 6.24
N ALA A 87 -7.12 2.77 7.30
CA ALA A 87 -6.47 4.07 7.18
C ALA A 87 -5.06 4.03 7.80
N PRO A 88 -4.07 3.39 7.13
CA PRO A 88 -2.69 3.45 7.57
C PRO A 88 -2.17 4.89 7.63
N SER A 89 -1.41 5.19 8.67
CA SER A 89 -0.71 6.45 8.84
C SER A 89 0.68 6.17 9.41
N ARG A 90 1.59 7.14 9.27
CA ARG A 90 2.91 7.06 9.90
C ARG A 90 2.82 6.82 11.41
N GLU A 91 1.81 7.40 12.06
CA GLU A 91 1.58 7.29 13.50
C GLU A 91 1.13 5.88 13.91
N ASN A 92 0.25 5.26 13.13
CA ASN A 92 -0.32 3.94 13.44
C ASN A 92 0.43 2.77 12.77
N GLN A 93 1.44 3.04 11.94
CA GLN A 93 2.19 2.04 11.17
C GLN A 93 2.63 0.83 12.02
N ARG A 94 3.19 1.09 13.21
CA ARG A 94 3.61 0.05 14.18
C ARG A 94 2.51 -0.95 14.57
N HIS A 95 1.25 -0.57 14.43
CA HIS A 95 0.08 -1.40 14.75
C HIS A 95 -0.56 -2.06 13.52
N MET A 96 -0.25 -1.58 12.32
CA MET A 96 -0.93 -1.98 11.08
C MET A 96 -0.11 -2.95 10.23
N GLU A 97 1.22 -2.86 10.23
CA GLU A 97 2.07 -3.74 9.41
C GLU A 97 1.82 -5.23 9.70
N GLN A 98 1.76 -6.06 8.65
CA GLN A 98 1.42 -7.48 8.75
C GLN A 98 2.44 -8.36 7.99
N PRO A 99 2.76 -9.56 8.49
CA PRO A 99 3.76 -10.43 7.86
C PRO A 99 3.26 -11.10 6.58
N GLY A 100 1.97 -10.94 6.22
CA GLY A 100 1.44 -11.43 4.94
C GLY A 100 1.65 -10.45 3.77
N CYS A 101 2.15 -9.24 4.02
CA CYS A 101 2.50 -8.30 2.96
C CYS A 101 3.84 -8.71 2.33
N LEU A 102 3.91 -8.83 0.99
CA LEU A 102 5.17 -9.13 0.30
C LEU A 102 6.21 -8.04 0.58
N HIS A 103 5.82 -6.77 0.53
CA HIS A 103 6.71 -5.65 0.83
C HIS A 103 7.28 -5.71 2.25
N ALA A 104 6.47 -6.09 3.25
CA ALA A 104 6.96 -6.25 4.61
C ALA A 104 7.99 -7.39 4.77
N ASN A 105 8.02 -8.37 3.85
CA ASN A 105 9.02 -9.45 3.85
C ASN A 105 10.22 -9.16 2.94
N MET A 106 10.14 -8.19 2.03
CA MET A 106 11.28 -7.75 1.22
C MET A 106 12.20 -6.79 1.99
N ASP A 107 11.68 -6.17 3.06
CA ASP A 107 12.43 -5.29 3.97
C ASP A 107 13.09 -6.05 5.14
N LEU A 108 12.97 -7.39 5.21
CA LEU A 108 13.56 -8.27 6.23
C LEU A 108 14.96 -8.78 5.84
#